data_AF-A0A1S3XEK7-F1
#
_entry.id   AF-A0A1S3XEK7-F1
#
_cell.length_a   1.000
_cell.length_b   1.000
_cell.length_c   1.000
_cell.angle_alpha   90.00
_cell.angle_beta   90.00
_cell.angle_gamma   90.00
#
_symmetry.space_group_name_H-M   'P 1'
#
loop_
_entity.id
_entity.type
_entity.pdbx_description
1 polymer ?
#
loop_
_entity_poly.entity_id
_entity_poly.type
_entity_poly.pdbx_seq_one_letter_code
_entity_poly.pdbx_strand_id
1 'polypeptide(L)'
;MSSSTKFVETCIAIKLLESLKVVILSFVIIVLKALSSEKSSTSTLIVIDSSFILLDILQVGKLADLVVWKPSFFGAKPEMVIKGGVIAWSNMGDPNASIPTPEPVLMRPMFGAFSKAASTNSIAFVSKAALDAGIKHSYGLNKKVEAVSNVRNISKLDMKLNDALPDIKVDPETYTVTADGTVLTCTPAITVPLSRNYFLF
;
A
#
# COMPACT_ATOMS: atom_id res chain seq x y z
N MET A 1 -25.33 -2.15 13.95
CA MET A 1 -24.23 -2.90 14.63
C MET A 1 -22.91 -2.95 13.85
N SER A 2 -22.71 -2.25 12.71
CA SER A 2 -21.45 -2.34 11.93
C SER A 2 -20.65 -1.03 11.76
N SER A 3 -21.04 0.04 12.45
CA SER A 3 -20.37 1.36 12.33
C SER A 3 -19.29 1.57 13.40
N SER A 4 -19.51 1.03 14.61
CA SER A 4 -18.67 1.24 15.79
C SER A 4 -17.30 0.56 15.69
N THR A 5 -17.20 -0.60 15.02
CA THR A 5 -15.96 -1.37 14.89
C THR A 5 -14.93 -0.67 14.01
N LYS A 6 -15.37 0.06 12.97
CA LYS A 6 -14.48 0.83 12.08
C LYS A 6 -13.89 2.07 12.76
N PHE A 7 -14.60 2.65 13.72
CA PHE A 7 -14.13 3.81 14.47
C PHE A 7 -13.01 3.44 15.46
N VAL A 8 -13.13 2.27 16.10
CA VAL A 8 -12.13 1.74 17.06
C VAL A 8 -10.79 1.42 16.37
N GLU A 9 -10.81 0.81 15.17
CA GLU A 9 -9.59 0.58 14.38
C GLU A 9 -8.88 1.89 13.98
N THR A 10 -9.66 2.94 13.71
CA THR A 10 -9.11 4.25 13.30
C THR A 10 -8.48 5.01 14.47
N CYS A 11 -9.10 4.98 15.66
CA CYS A 11 -8.55 5.64 16.86
C CYS A 11 -7.29 4.96 17.41
N ILE A 12 -7.19 3.62 17.30
CA ILE A 12 -5.98 2.87 17.70
C ILE A 12 -4.80 3.25 16.81
N ALA A 13 -5.01 3.36 15.49
CA ALA A 13 -3.97 3.80 14.56
C ALA A 13 -3.47 5.22 14.89
N ILE A 14 -4.38 6.15 15.23
CA ILE A 14 -4.01 7.55 15.53
C ILE A 14 -3.24 7.67 16.86
N LYS A 15 -3.58 6.88 17.89
CA LYS A 15 -2.87 6.94 19.18
C LYS A 15 -1.47 6.31 19.13
N LEU A 16 -1.29 5.25 18.32
CA LEU A 16 0.03 4.72 17.99
C LEU A 16 0.88 5.74 17.22
N LEU A 17 0.25 6.58 16.38
CA LEU A 17 0.92 7.67 15.66
C LEU A 17 1.39 8.82 16.57
N GLU A 18 0.69 9.14 17.66
CA GLU A 18 1.11 10.19 18.61
C GLU A 18 2.27 9.79 19.54
N SER A 19 2.40 8.51 19.88
CA SER A 19 3.55 7.99 20.66
C SER A 19 4.82 7.83 19.82
N LEU A 20 4.72 7.87 18.48
CA LEU A 20 5.86 7.85 17.57
C LEU A 20 6.18 9.26 17.02
N LYS A 21 6.71 10.12 17.88
CA LYS A 21 7.48 11.32 17.45
C LYS A 21 8.74 10.98 16.61
N VAL A 22 8.97 9.71 16.29
CA VAL A 22 10.06 9.18 15.47
C VAL A 22 9.64 8.91 14.00
N VAL A 23 8.33 8.81 13.70
CA VAL A 23 7.86 8.36 12.36
C VAL A 23 8.02 9.40 11.25
N ILE A 24 8.10 10.69 11.58
CA ILE A 24 8.35 11.73 10.57
C ILE A 24 9.80 11.64 10.04
N LEU A 25 10.73 11.07 10.81
CA LEU A 25 12.11 10.85 10.37
C LEU A 25 12.34 9.48 9.71
N SER A 26 11.46 8.50 9.93
CA SER A 26 11.61 7.14 9.40
C SER A 26 11.19 6.96 7.94
N PHE A 27 10.55 7.97 7.32
CA PHE A 27 10.22 7.95 5.89
C PHE A 27 11.36 8.45 4.98
N VAL A 28 12.45 8.96 5.57
CA VAL A 28 13.64 9.49 4.85
C VAL A 28 14.50 8.36 4.23
N ILE A 29 14.19 7.09 4.49
CA ILE A 29 15.04 5.95 4.13
C ILE A 29 14.40 5.12 3.00
N ILE A 30 14.23 5.66 1.80
CA ILE A 30 14.03 4.80 0.60
C ILE A 30 14.98 5.16 -0.56
N VAL A 31 15.63 6.34 -0.56
CA VAL A 31 16.54 6.71 -1.67
C VAL A 31 18.04 6.63 -1.33
N LEU A 32 18.44 6.52 -0.05
CA LEU A 32 19.86 6.46 0.35
C LEU A 32 20.30 5.17 1.06
N LYS A 33 19.43 4.16 1.22
CA LYS A 33 19.76 2.93 1.95
C LYS A 33 19.62 1.66 1.10
N ALA A 34 20.07 1.74 -0.15
CA ALA A 34 20.33 0.58 -0.99
C ALA A 34 21.63 -0.18 -0.59
N LEU A 35 22.28 0.15 0.53
CA LEU A 35 23.51 -0.52 0.99
C LEU A 35 23.52 -0.99 2.46
N SER A 36 22.39 -0.98 3.17
CA SER A 36 22.36 -1.53 4.53
C SER A 36 20.98 -2.00 4.92
N SER A 37 20.89 -3.32 5.17
CA SER A 37 19.85 -4.02 5.89
C SER A 37 19.05 -3.12 6.83
N GLU A 38 17.78 -2.85 6.50
CA GLU A 38 16.62 -2.92 7.41
C GLU A 38 15.33 -2.44 6.72
N LYS A 39 14.25 -3.17 7.00
CA LYS A 39 12.98 -3.17 6.27
C LYS A 39 12.01 -2.16 6.88
N SER A 40 11.36 -1.35 6.05
CA SER A 40 10.17 -0.56 6.42
C SER A 40 9.11 -0.60 5.31
N SER A 41 7.86 -0.45 5.73
CA SER A 41 6.57 -0.56 5.02
C SER A 41 5.97 -1.96 4.98
N THR A 42 4.92 -2.22 5.79
CA THR A 42 3.57 -2.64 5.32
C THR A 42 2.63 -3.23 6.38
N SER A 43 1.34 -2.88 6.28
CA SER A 43 0.26 -3.43 7.13
C SER A 43 -0.99 -3.86 6.36
N THR A 44 -1.12 -3.55 5.06
CA THR A 44 -2.39 -3.75 4.32
C THR A 44 -2.42 -5.04 3.50
N LEU A 45 -1.30 -5.74 3.30
CA LEU A 45 -1.21 -6.89 2.38
C LEU A 45 -0.75 -8.20 3.05
N ILE A 46 -1.00 -8.36 4.35
CA ILE A 46 -0.58 -9.55 5.11
C ILE A 46 -1.66 -10.65 5.19
N VAL A 47 -2.91 -10.41 4.80
CA VAL A 47 -3.98 -11.42 5.04
C VAL A 47 -4.06 -12.52 3.96
N ILE A 48 -3.18 -12.57 2.96
CA ILE A 48 -3.21 -13.61 1.92
C ILE A 48 -1.81 -14.16 1.60
N ASP A 49 -1.18 -14.90 2.51
CA ASP A 49 0.16 -15.50 2.29
C ASP A 49 0.17 -16.61 1.23
N SER A 50 -0.09 -16.28 -0.02
CA SER A 50 0.69 -16.97 -1.04
C SER A 50 2.13 -16.55 -0.78
N SER A 51 3.06 -17.49 -0.67
CA SER A 51 4.50 -17.27 -0.40
C SER A 51 5.22 -16.43 -1.50
N PHE A 52 4.43 -15.68 -2.27
CA PHE A 52 4.67 -14.91 -3.45
C PHE A 52 3.64 -13.75 -3.58
N ILE A 53 3.23 -13.11 -2.48
CA ILE A 53 2.73 -11.73 -2.61
C ILE A 53 3.91 -10.87 -3.05
N LEU A 54 3.89 -10.55 -4.34
CA LEU A 54 4.92 -9.86 -5.09
C LEU A 54 5.02 -8.36 -4.81
N LEU A 55 4.27 -7.86 -3.85
CA LEU A 55 4.10 -6.44 -3.58
C LEU A 55 4.11 -6.25 -2.08
N ASP A 56 5.22 -5.74 -1.56
CA ASP A 56 5.27 -4.85 -0.38
C ASP A 56 6.70 -4.64 0.15
N ILE A 57 7.63 -5.57 -0.10
CA ILE A 57 9.06 -5.39 0.20
C ILE A 57 9.84 -5.52 -1.11
N LEU A 58 10.73 -4.57 -1.36
CA LEU A 58 11.71 -4.68 -2.45
C LEU A 58 12.63 -5.87 -2.13
N GLN A 59 12.39 -6.97 -2.81
CA GLN A 59 13.13 -8.22 -2.61
C GLN A 59 13.39 -8.89 -3.96
N VAL A 60 14.59 -9.44 -4.11
CA VAL A 60 14.96 -10.24 -5.28
C VAL A 60 14.00 -11.42 -5.43
N GLY A 61 13.62 -11.71 -6.68
CA GLY A 61 12.65 -12.75 -7.02
C GLY A 61 11.20 -12.28 -6.98
N LYS A 62 10.94 -11.02 -6.55
CA LYS A 62 9.61 -10.42 -6.65
C LYS A 62 9.37 -9.67 -7.96
N LEU A 63 8.10 -9.39 -8.27
CA LEU A 63 7.69 -8.66 -9.46
C LEU A 63 8.15 -7.22 -9.28
N ALA A 64 8.71 -6.65 -10.33
CA ALA A 64 9.23 -5.29 -10.31
C ALA A 64 8.09 -4.28 -10.39
N ASP A 65 7.27 -4.25 -9.35
CA ASP A 65 6.22 -3.27 -9.14
C ASP A 65 6.74 -2.21 -8.16
N LEU A 66 7.07 -1.03 -8.70
CA LEU A 66 7.77 0.02 -7.98
C LEU A 66 7.06 1.35 -8.16
N VAL A 67 7.19 2.23 -7.17
CA VAL A 67 6.73 3.61 -7.28
C VAL A 67 7.90 4.53 -7.00
N VAL A 68 8.15 5.46 -7.92
CA VAL A 68 9.21 6.46 -7.82
C VAL A 68 8.61 7.77 -7.34
N TRP A 69 9.27 8.41 -6.39
CA TRP A 69 8.80 9.62 -5.73
C TRP A 69 9.87 10.69 -5.74
N LYS A 70 9.46 11.95 -5.95
CA LYS A 70 10.22 13.09 -5.45
C LYS A 70 9.99 13.20 -3.94
N PRO A 71 11.03 13.38 -3.11
CA PRO A 71 10.86 13.49 -1.66
C PRO A 71 9.82 14.54 -1.24
N SER A 72 9.75 15.67 -1.94
CA SER A 72 8.78 16.75 -1.65
C SER A 72 7.32 16.37 -1.93
N PHE A 73 7.05 15.32 -2.71
CA PHE A 73 5.71 14.83 -3.06
C PHE A 73 5.42 13.44 -2.49
N PHE A 74 6.32 12.89 -1.68
CA PHE A 74 6.20 11.54 -1.12
C PHE A 74 4.87 11.37 -0.37
N GLY A 75 4.12 10.31 -0.73
CA GLY A 75 2.81 10.00 -0.15
C GLY A 75 1.63 10.78 -0.74
N ALA A 76 1.87 11.84 -1.51
CA ALA A 76 0.81 12.63 -2.15
C ALA A 76 0.67 12.35 -3.66
N LYS A 77 1.73 12.62 -4.44
CA LYS A 77 1.72 12.44 -5.91
C LYS A 77 3.03 11.79 -6.40
N PRO A 78 3.01 10.53 -6.87
CA PRO A 78 4.22 9.88 -7.35
C PRO A 78 4.69 10.50 -8.67
N GLU A 79 5.97 10.28 -8.99
CA GLU A 79 6.53 10.68 -10.28
C GLU A 79 6.25 9.62 -11.35
N MET A 80 6.36 8.35 -10.98
CA MET A 80 6.23 7.22 -11.89
C MET A 80 5.77 5.96 -11.15
N VAL A 81 4.96 5.15 -11.83
CA VAL A 81 4.53 3.82 -11.38
C VAL A 81 5.02 2.79 -12.39
N ILE A 82 5.83 1.86 -11.91
CA ILE A 82 6.38 0.73 -12.66
C ILE A 82 5.59 -0.51 -12.27
N LYS A 83 5.14 -1.27 -13.27
CA LYS A 83 4.41 -2.52 -13.12
C LYS A 83 5.12 -3.60 -13.93
N GLY A 84 5.51 -4.69 -13.29
CA GLY A 84 6.22 -5.80 -13.94
C GLY A 84 7.50 -5.37 -14.65
N GLY A 85 8.20 -4.34 -14.16
CA GLY A 85 9.42 -3.81 -14.75
C GLY A 85 9.22 -2.79 -15.89
N VAL A 86 7.98 -2.44 -16.23
CA VAL A 86 7.65 -1.48 -17.28
C VAL A 86 6.87 -0.30 -16.69
N ILE A 87 7.13 0.91 -17.18
CA ILE A 87 6.40 2.11 -16.75
C ILE A 87 4.93 1.98 -17.16
N ALA A 88 4.03 1.90 -16.18
CA ALA A 88 2.60 1.84 -16.40
C ALA A 88 1.97 3.24 -16.40
N TRP A 89 2.43 4.12 -15.52
CA TRP A 89 1.97 5.50 -15.43
C TRP A 89 3.13 6.43 -15.07
N SER A 90 3.09 7.68 -15.55
CA SER A 90 4.09 8.70 -15.21
C SER A 90 3.49 10.09 -15.27
N ASN A 91 4.06 11.02 -14.52
CA ASN A 91 3.85 12.45 -14.74
C ASN A 91 4.43 12.82 -16.11
N MET A 92 3.61 13.43 -16.95
CA MET A 92 3.95 13.78 -18.33
C MET A 92 3.27 15.09 -18.71
N GLY A 93 4.08 16.01 -19.25
CA GLY A 93 3.71 17.32 -19.73
C GLY A 93 2.88 17.30 -21.02
N ASP A 94 2.92 18.40 -21.75
CA ASP A 94 2.34 18.52 -23.08
C ASP A 94 3.04 17.55 -24.07
N PRO A 95 2.31 16.58 -24.67
CA PRO A 95 2.88 15.65 -25.65
C PRO A 95 3.45 16.31 -26.91
N ASN A 96 3.06 17.54 -27.23
CA ASN A 96 3.57 18.26 -28.40
C ASN A 96 4.79 19.15 -28.09
N ALA A 97 5.20 19.22 -26.82
CA ALA A 97 6.35 20.02 -26.44
C ALA A 97 7.69 19.34 -26.82
N SER A 98 8.77 20.12 -26.86
CA SER A 98 10.10 19.64 -27.26
C SER A 98 10.75 18.69 -26.25
N ILE A 99 10.28 18.69 -24.99
CA ILE A 99 10.74 17.88 -23.87
C ILE A 99 9.52 17.46 -23.03
N PRO A 100 9.61 16.47 -22.11
CA PRO A 100 8.42 15.90 -21.44
C PRO A 100 7.90 16.70 -20.22
N THR A 101 8.59 17.78 -19.83
CA THR A 101 8.30 18.58 -18.63
C THR A 101 7.44 19.86 -18.81
N PRO A 102 7.23 20.42 -20.02
CA PRO A 102 6.38 21.59 -20.21
C PRO A 102 4.93 21.31 -19.83
N GLU A 103 4.30 22.30 -19.22
CA GLU A 103 2.94 22.20 -18.68
C GLU A 103 1.88 22.02 -19.79
N PRO A 104 0.74 21.36 -19.50
CA PRO A 104 0.33 20.83 -18.19
C PRO A 104 0.87 19.43 -17.89
N VAL A 105 1.56 19.29 -16.76
CA VAL A 105 2.05 18.02 -16.25
C VAL A 105 0.95 17.29 -15.49
N LEU A 106 0.52 16.16 -16.06
CA LEU A 106 -0.52 15.31 -15.51
C LEU A 106 -0.02 13.87 -15.38
N MET A 107 -0.61 13.11 -14.47
CA MET A 107 -0.36 11.67 -14.42
C MET A 107 -1.05 11.01 -15.62
N ARG A 108 -0.29 10.39 -16.52
CA ARG A 108 -0.79 9.78 -17.77
C ARG A 108 -0.46 8.29 -17.86
N PRO A 109 -1.31 7.48 -18.51
CA PRO A 109 -0.99 6.09 -18.80
C PRO A 109 0.17 6.00 -19.80
N MET A 110 1.12 5.12 -19.50
CA MET A 110 2.32 4.85 -20.31
C MET A 110 2.20 3.49 -20.99
N PHE A 111 3.19 3.10 -21.79
CA PHE A 111 3.17 1.85 -22.58
C PHE A 111 2.81 0.60 -21.75
N GLY A 112 3.26 0.51 -20.50
CA GLY A 112 2.94 -0.61 -19.61
C GLY A 112 1.46 -0.75 -19.23
N ALA A 113 0.63 0.28 -19.45
CA ALA A 113 -0.80 0.25 -19.18
C ALA A 113 -1.65 -0.15 -20.39
N PHE A 114 -1.07 -0.29 -21.59
CA PHE A 114 -1.84 -0.55 -22.80
C PHE A 114 -1.81 -2.02 -23.23
N SER A 115 -2.96 -2.49 -23.74
CA SER A 115 -3.12 -3.75 -24.48
C SER A 115 -2.41 -4.95 -23.80
N LYS A 116 -1.65 -5.73 -24.58
CA LYS A 116 -0.91 -6.91 -24.14
C LYS A 116 0.08 -6.59 -23.03
N ALA A 117 0.76 -5.43 -23.05
CA ALA A 117 1.75 -5.08 -22.03
C ALA A 117 1.12 -5.06 -20.62
N ALA A 118 -0.07 -4.48 -20.48
CA ALA A 118 -0.79 -4.48 -19.20
C ALA A 118 -1.07 -5.89 -18.68
N SER A 119 -1.42 -6.82 -19.57
CA SER A 119 -1.66 -8.22 -19.20
C SER A 119 -0.38 -8.98 -18.86
N THR A 120 0.70 -8.79 -19.62
CA THR A 120 1.98 -9.49 -19.39
C THR A 120 2.66 -9.04 -18.10
N ASN A 121 2.50 -7.76 -17.75
CA ASN A 121 3.14 -7.15 -16.58
C ASN A 121 2.35 -7.34 -15.28
N SER A 122 1.19 -8.00 -15.33
CA SER A 122 0.27 -8.11 -14.20
C SER A 122 -0.05 -9.57 -13.87
N ILE A 123 -0.57 -9.78 -12.66
CA ILE A 123 -1.04 -11.07 -12.17
C ILE A 123 -2.50 -10.95 -11.72
N ALA A 124 -3.32 -11.93 -12.07
CA ALA A 124 -4.65 -12.15 -11.50
C ALA A 124 -4.52 -13.19 -10.41
N PHE A 125 -4.72 -12.79 -9.15
CA PHE A 125 -4.74 -13.70 -8.02
C PHE A 125 -6.13 -14.34 -7.90
N VAL A 126 -6.15 -15.67 -7.75
CA VAL A 126 -7.38 -16.48 -7.72
C VAL A 126 -7.30 -17.53 -6.62
N SER A 127 -8.41 -18.17 -6.26
CA SER A 127 -8.34 -19.31 -5.34
C SER A 127 -7.63 -20.50 -6.00
N LYS A 128 -7.05 -21.39 -5.19
CA LYS A 128 -6.45 -22.64 -5.71
C LYS A 128 -7.45 -23.46 -6.53
N ALA A 129 -8.68 -23.61 -6.04
CA ALA A 129 -9.73 -24.32 -6.77
C ALA A 129 -10.04 -23.70 -8.14
N ALA A 130 -10.01 -22.36 -8.27
CA ALA A 130 -10.23 -21.69 -9.55
C ALA A 130 -9.04 -21.90 -10.50
N LEU A 131 -7.81 -21.84 -10.00
CA LEU A 131 -6.62 -22.14 -10.80
C LEU A 131 -6.68 -23.59 -11.34
N ASP A 132 -7.01 -24.54 -10.47
CA ASP A 132 -7.13 -25.97 -10.80
C ASP A 132 -8.26 -26.23 -11.81
N ALA A 133 -9.35 -25.45 -11.75
CA ALA A 133 -10.44 -25.47 -12.72
C ALA A 133 -10.09 -24.83 -14.08
N GLY A 134 -8.86 -24.36 -14.28
CA GLY A 134 -8.39 -23.86 -15.59
C GLY A 134 -9.03 -22.53 -16.02
N ILE A 135 -9.44 -21.67 -15.08
CA ILE A 135 -10.18 -20.42 -15.41
C ILE A 135 -9.42 -19.48 -16.34
N LYS A 136 -8.08 -19.55 -16.36
CA LYS A 136 -7.26 -18.76 -17.29
C LYS A 136 -7.67 -19.04 -18.74
N HIS A 137 -7.78 -20.32 -19.09
CA HIS A 137 -8.22 -20.74 -20.42
C HIS A 137 -9.72 -20.49 -20.59
N SER A 138 -10.53 -20.89 -19.62
CA SER A 138 -11.99 -20.73 -19.69
C SER A 138 -12.45 -19.30 -19.93
N TYR A 139 -11.75 -18.31 -19.37
CA TYR A 139 -12.09 -16.89 -19.51
C TYR A 139 -11.22 -16.15 -20.54
N GLY A 140 -10.32 -16.85 -21.26
CA GLY A 140 -9.44 -16.21 -22.24
C GLY A 140 -8.49 -15.16 -21.63
N LEU A 141 -8.02 -15.37 -20.40
CA LEU A 141 -7.18 -14.40 -19.70
C LEU A 141 -5.76 -14.40 -20.26
N ASN A 142 -5.34 -13.24 -20.80
CA ASN A 142 -3.96 -13.00 -21.20
C ASN A 142 -3.02 -12.79 -20.02
N LYS A 143 -3.57 -12.38 -18.87
CA LYS A 143 -2.80 -12.11 -17.65
C LYS A 143 -2.23 -13.41 -17.08
N LYS A 144 -1.08 -13.32 -16.40
CA LYS A 144 -0.62 -14.42 -15.55
C LYS A 144 -1.66 -14.66 -14.44
N VAL A 145 -2.00 -15.91 -14.15
CA VAL A 145 -2.96 -16.26 -13.11
C VAL A 145 -2.20 -17.05 -12.05
N GLU A 146 -2.31 -16.65 -10.79
CA GLU A 146 -1.62 -17.28 -9.66
C GLU A 146 -2.62 -17.58 -8.54
N ALA A 147 -2.47 -18.74 -7.91
CA ALA A 147 -3.31 -19.12 -6.79
C ALA A 147 -2.82 -18.46 -5.50
N VAL A 148 -3.77 -17.96 -4.72
CA VAL A 148 -3.49 -17.58 -3.34
C VAL A 148 -3.30 -18.81 -2.45
N SER A 149 -2.37 -18.75 -1.50
CA SER A 149 -2.11 -19.85 -0.55
C SER A 149 -1.88 -19.34 0.89
N ASN A 150 -1.49 -20.23 1.82
CA ASN A 150 -1.19 -20.03 3.26
C ASN A 150 -2.05 -19.03 4.06
N VAL A 151 -3.29 -18.73 3.67
CA VAL A 151 -4.15 -17.75 4.37
C VAL A 151 -4.76 -18.24 5.69
N ARG A 152 -4.60 -19.53 6.01
CA ARG A 152 -5.28 -20.16 7.16
C ARG A 152 -4.38 -20.28 8.39
N ASN A 153 -3.07 -20.14 8.21
CA ASN A 153 -2.07 -20.23 9.28
C ASN A 153 -1.45 -18.87 9.63
N ILE A 154 -2.08 -17.76 9.21
CA ILE A 154 -1.62 -16.40 9.51
C ILE A 154 -2.34 -15.91 10.77
N SER A 155 -1.56 -15.30 11.65
CA SER A 155 -1.99 -14.70 12.90
C SER A 155 -1.63 -13.20 12.94
N LYS A 156 -2.04 -12.51 14.00
CA LYS A 156 -1.60 -11.12 14.26
C LYS A 156 -0.08 -11.01 14.34
N LEU A 157 0.61 -12.05 14.82
CA LEU A 157 2.07 -12.07 14.98
C LEU A 157 2.83 -12.08 13.66
N ASP A 158 2.17 -12.49 12.57
CA ASP A 158 2.77 -12.48 11.25
C ASP A 158 2.75 -11.07 10.62
N MET A 159 2.00 -10.14 11.22
CA MET A 159 1.93 -8.74 10.78
C MET A 159 3.22 -8.00 11.07
N LYS A 160 4.03 -7.76 10.02
CA LYS A 160 5.30 -7.04 10.12
C LYS A 160 5.09 -5.65 10.72
N LEU A 161 5.86 -5.36 11.78
CA LEU A 161 5.83 -4.11 12.53
C LEU A 161 4.48 -3.76 13.18
N ASN A 162 3.51 -4.71 13.21
CA ASN A 162 2.13 -4.47 13.62
C ASN A 162 1.50 -5.70 14.31
N ASP A 163 2.25 -6.36 15.17
CA ASP A 163 1.89 -7.62 15.85
C ASP A 163 1.26 -7.44 17.24
N ALA A 164 1.02 -6.19 17.68
CA ALA A 164 0.44 -5.89 18.98
C ALA A 164 -0.95 -6.51 19.18
N LEU A 165 -1.15 -7.14 20.34
CA LEU A 165 -2.39 -7.79 20.80
C LEU A 165 -2.80 -7.26 22.19
N PRO A 166 -3.15 -5.97 22.35
CA PRO A 166 -3.59 -5.43 23.63
C PRO A 166 -4.96 -5.97 24.05
N ASP A 167 -5.23 -6.02 25.37
CA ASP A 167 -6.56 -6.27 25.91
C ASP A 167 -7.45 -5.02 25.69
N ILE A 168 -8.22 -5.03 24.60
CA ILE A 168 -9.12 -3.94 24.23
C ILE A 168 -10.47 -4.10 24.95
N LYS A 169 -10.86 -3.08 25.73
CA LYS A 169 -12.19 -2.98 26.33
C LYS A 169 -12.89 -1.72 25.89
N VAL A 170 -14.19 -1.83 25.64
CA VAL A 170 -15.07 -0.71 25.28
C VAL A 170 -16.21 -0.65 26.28
N ASP A 171 -16.35 0.49 26.94
CA ASP A 171 -17.49 0.78 27.80
C ASP A 171 -18.77 0.95 26.94
N PRO A 172 -19.85 0.20 27.20
CA PRO A 172 -21.06 0.23 26.37
C PRO A 172 -21.91 1.50 26.54
N GLU A 173 -21.73 2.26 27.62
CA GLU A 173 -22.49 3.46 27.92
C GLU A 173 -21.72 4.72 27.49
N THR A 174 -20.42 4.77 27.80
CA THR A 174 -19.58 5.95 27.52
C THR A 174 -18.79 5.86 26.21
N TYR A 175 -18.70 4.67 25.61
CA TYR A 175 -17.85 4.35 24.46
C TYR A 175 -16.36 4.62 24.67
N THR A 176 -15.92 4.72 25.94
CA THR A 176 -14.51 4.83 26.28
C THR A 176 -13.80 3.54 25.89
N VAL A 177 -12.74 3.68 25.10
CA VAL A 177 -11.89 2.56 24.68
C VAL A 177 -10.64 2.53 25.55
N THR A 178 -10.29 1.36 26.07
CA THR A 178 -9.02 1.13 26.79
C THR A 178 -8.21 0.02 26.12
N ALA A 179 -6.90 0.13 26.19
CA ALA A 179 -5.94 -0.92 25.84
C ALA A 179 -5.07 -1.19 27.07
N ASP A 180 -5.07 -2.43 27.57
CA ASP A 180 -4.32 -2.83 28.76
C ASP A 180 -4.61 -1.91 29.97
N GLY A 181 -5.87 -1.53 30.13
CA GLY A 181 -6.34 -0.61 31.17
C GLY A 181 -6.07 0.88 30.93
N THR A 182 -5.39 1.24 29.84
CA THR A 182 -5.07 2.64 29.50
C THR A 182 -6.08 3.21 28.50
N VAL A 183 -6.65 4.39 28.80
CA VAL A 183 -7.63 5.05 27.92
C VAL A 183 -7.00 5.50 26.59
N LEU A 184 -7.58 5.03 25.49
CA LEU A 184 -7.24 5.46 24.15
C LEU A 184 -8.09 6.66 23.74
N THR A 185 -7.45 7.79 23.49
CA THR A 185 -8.06 9.07 23.13
C THR A 185 -7.04 9.97 22.45
N CYS A 186 -7.43 10.62 21.36
CA CYS A 186 -6.60 11.59 20.63
C CYS A 186 -7.43 12.83 20.36
N THR A 187 -6.83 14.01 20.43
CA THR A 187 -7.53 15.23 20.01
C THR A 187 -7.70 15.22 18.49
N PRO A 188 -8.82 15.73 17.97
CA PRO A 188 -9.03 15.78 16.52
C PRO A 188 -7.99 16.72 15.88
N ALA A 189 -7.36 16.26 14.80
CA ALA A 189 -6.42 17.07 14.04
C ALA A 189 -7.16 18.20 13.30
N ILE A 190 -6.70 19.44 13.47
CA ILE A 190 -7.27 20.61 12.77
C ILE A 190 -6.74 20.76 11.33
N THR A 191 -5.58 20.20 11.05
CA THR A 191 -4.93 20.15 9.75
C THR A 191 -4.16 18.84 9.61
N VAL A 192 -3.91 18.42 8.37
CA VAL A 192 -3.12 17.22 8.06
C VAL A 192 -2.12 17.53 6.94
N PRO A 193 -0.91 16.92 6.95
CA PRO A 193 0.02 17.03 5.84
C PRO A 193 -0.55 16.34 4.59
N LEU A 194 0.16 16.44 3.46
CA LEU A 194 -0.23 15.80 2.19
C LEU A 194 -1.64 16.17 1.73
N SER A 195 -2.07 17.42 1.98
CA SER A 195 -3.40 17.92 1.64
C SER A 195 -3.32 19.24 0.85
N ARG A 196 -3.57 20.40 1.49
CA ARG A 196 -3.72 21.73 0.89
C ARG A 196 -2.58 22.15 -0.05
N ASN A 197 -1.36 21.66 0.18
CA ASN A 197 -0.19 22.00 -0.66
C ASN A 197 -0.14 21.25 -2.00
N TYR A 198 -0.92 20.17 -2.16
CA TYR A 198 -0.75 19.23 -3.27
C TYR A 198 -1.95 19.16 -4.20
N PHE A 199 -3.16 19.41 -3.71
CA PHE A 199 -4.40 19.22 -4.48
C PHE A 199 -5.03 20.55 -4.85
N LEU A 200 -5.49 20.66 -6.10
CA LEU A 200 -6.18 21.85 -6.58
C LEU A 200 -7.60 21.98 -5.98
N PHE A 201 -8.20 20.83 -5.66
CA PHE A 201 -9.52 20.66 -5.04
C PHE A 201 -9.47 19.56 -4.00
#